data_AF-A0A2D7X1D1-F1
#
_entry.id   AF-A0A2D7X1D1-F1
#
_cell.length_a   1.000
_cell.length_b   1.000
_cell.length_c   1.000
_cell.angle_alpha   90.00
_cell.angle_beta   90.00
_cell.angle_gamma   90.00
#
_symmetry.space_group_name_H-M   'P 1'
#
loop_
_entity.id
_entity.type
_entity.pdbx_description
1 polymer ?
#
loop_
_entity_poly.entity_id
_entity_poly.type
_entity_poly.pdbx_seq_one_letter_code
_entity_poly.pdbx_strand_id
1 'polypeptide(L)'
;MELEKNVKIYKPDDSRGFYSTVLLLGENHPSRIEIHPLRAEKDPVQAAIASQMKLILQNKHNRCHFYVSAKPKTITIGSLPVLIQKQGSRYLLNGKALNLDEITNTLARIMYKSCFTNDQGVLMKTMISYMNMPENVRYVLENRLPYFFYENFQKIEVRLNVMQIEDDVCAIEISDGVWGEISFKDLNTMCNFYIHGKQRGSWKFISPDDLYFRLIGEQIPESTEKVMLEFLKQNRQSDIVEKRAEELMMDLQKQYPQQIKIVKGEEGETIMYVRGKGFDWKLTDSKYKSDIQQVSTYVWQPNGLKSNSETDEVGFSEPIWRGPICIDNMARGSSVGDQFAARALALLNDTMTIQVVNTIKRYITANENAYRIDWNEV
;
A
#
# COMPACT_ATOMS: atom_id res chain seq x y z
N MET A 1 -23.08 -30.21 16.96
CA MET A 1 -23.24 -30.14 15.49
C MET A 1 -22.43 -28.94 15.05
N GLU A 2 -21.25 -29.14 14.50
CA GLU A 2 -20.44 -28.04 13.97
C GLU A 2 -21.13 -27.53 12.70
N LEU A 3 -21.48 -26.24 12.68
CA LEU A 3 -22.13 -25.63 11.52
C LEU A 3 -21.04 -25.19 10.54
N GLU A 4 -21.04 -25.81 9.37
CA GLU A 4 -20.18 -25.40 8.25
C GLU A 4 -20.59 -24.04 7.72
N LYS A 5 -19.61 -23.13 7.60
CA LYS A 5 -19.86 -21.75 7.16
C LYS A 5 -18.94 -21.36 6.04
N ASN A 6 -19.57 -20.95 4.95
CA ASN A 6 -18.88 -20.38 3.81
C ASN A 6 -18.56 -18.90 4.10
N VAL A 7 -17.27 -18.61 4.17
CA VAL A 7 -16.73 -17.25 4.24
C VAL A 7 -16.46 -16.77 2.82
N LYS A 8 -17.00 -15.61 2.45
CA LYS A 8 -16.71 -14.94 1.18
C LYS A 8 -15.80 -13.75 1.44
N ILE A 9 -14.65 -13.71 0.77
CA ILE A 9 -13.65 -12.65 0.86
C ILE A 9 -13.63 -11.93 -0.48
N TYR A 10 -14.16 -10.72 -0.52
CA TYR A 10 -14.24 -9.96 -1.77
C TYR A 10 -12.86 -9.53 -2.24
N LYS A 11 -12.65 -9.57 -3.55
CA LYS A 11 -11.44 -9.04 -4.18
C LYS A 11 -11.38 -7.52 -3.99
N PRO A 12 -10.17 -6.94 -3.91
CA PRO A 12 -10.00 -5.50 -3.80
C PRO A 12 -10.35 -4.75 -5.09
N ASP A 13 -10.56 -5.47 -6.20
CA ASP A 13 -11.01 -4.93 -7.48
C ASP A 13 -12.53 -4.71 -7.53
N ASP A 14 -13.01 -3.92 -8.49
CA ASP A 14 -14.44 -3.70 -8.72
C ASP A 14 -15.11 -4.88 -9.45
N SER A 15 -14.41 -6.00 -9.64
CA SER A 15 -14.87 -7.15 -10.44
C SER A 15 -16.04 -7.92 -9.79
N ARG A 16 -16.45 -7.54 -8.57
CA ARG A 16 -17.40 -8.27 -7.71
C ARG A 16 -17.00 -9.73 -7.43
N GLY A 17 -15.78 -10.14 -7.80
CA GLY A 17 -15.26 -11.47 -7.53
C GLY A 17 -14.95 -11.67 -6.04
N PHE A 18 -14.98 -12.92 -5.60
CA PHE A 18 -14.66 -13.29 -4.22
C PHE A 18 -13.85 -14.59 -4.16
N TYR A 19 -13.01 -14.70 -3.14
CA TYR A 19 -12.43 -15.97 -2.68
C TYR A 19 -13.36 -16.60 -1.64
N SER A 20 -13.32 -17.91 -1.50
CA SER A 20 -14.14 -18.63 -0.53
C SER A 20 -13.29 -19.55 0.34
N THR A 21 -13.65 -19.66 1.62
CA THR A 21 -13.11 -20.68 2.52
C THR A 21 -14.18 -21.11 3.52
N VAL A 22 -13.90 -22.18 4.25
CA VAL A 22 -14.76 -22.73 5.30
C VAL A 22 -14.24 -22.32 6.66
N LEU A 23 -15.12 -21.83 7.53
CA LEU A 23 -14.80 -21.52 8.93
C LEU A 23 -15.78 -22.27 9.84
N LEU A 24 -15.29 -23.27 10.57
CA LEU A 24 -16.07 -23.96 11.59
C LEU A 24 -15.84 -23.28 12.95
N LEU A 25 -16.91 -22.71 13.48
CA LEU A 25 -16.98 -22.21 14.85
C LEU A 25 -17.93 -23.14 15.60
N GLY A 26 -17.51 -23.68 16.75
CA GLY A 26 -18.31 -24.64 17.53
C GLY A 26 -19.65 -24.10 18.08
N GLU A 27 -20.04 -22.85 17.80
CA GLU A 27 -21.22 -22.17 18.37
C GLU A 27 -21.97 -21.32 17.33
N ASN A 28 -23.24 -21.00 17.62
CA ASN A 28 -24.15 -20.23 16.75
C ASN A 28 -23.59 -18.84 16.40
N HIS A 29 -23.13 -18.71 15.16
CA HIS A 29 -22.82 -17.44 14.48
C HIS A 29 -23.79 -17.24 13.30
N PRO A 30 -23.86 -16.06 12.64
CA PRO A 30 -24.52 -15.92 11.34
C PRO A 30 -24.08 -17.01 10.34
N SER A 31 -24.99 -17.44 9.48
CA SER A 31 -24.81 -18.53 8.51
C SER A 31 -23.89 -18.16 7.33
N ARG A 32 -23.61 -16.88 7.14
CA ARG A 32 -22.76 -16.35 6.06
C ARG A 32 -21.88 -15.23 6.61
N ILE A 33 -20.59 -15.29 6.31
CA ILE A 33 -19.62 -14.23 6.64
C ILE A 33 -19.13 -13.63 5.33
N GLU A 34 -19.33 -12.33 5.16
CA GLU A 34 -18.87 -11.57 4.00
C GLU A 34 -17.84 -10.56 4.47
N ILE A 35 -16.66 -10.60 3.85
CA ILE A 35 -15.52 -9.76 4.22
C ILE A 35 -15.22 -8.86 3.03
N HIS A 36 -15.43 -7.55 3.22
CA HIS A 36 -15.15 -6.53 2.22
C HIS A 36 -13.80 -5.87 2.48
N PRO A 37 -12.95 -5.69 1.45
CA PRO A 37 -11.62 -5.12 1.61
C PRO A 37 -11.67 -3.69 2.15
N LEU A 38 -10.76 -3.37 3.08
CA LEU A 38 -10.57 -2.04 3.65
C LEU A 38 -9.60 -1.24 2.78
N ARG A 39 -10.12 -0.51 1.77
CA ARG A 39 -9.30 0.18 0.75
C ARG A 39 -8.31 1.22 1.30
N ALA A 40 -8.53 1.73 2.51
CA ALA A 40 -7.64 2.71 3.14
C ALA A 40 -6.36 2.07 3.76
N GLU A 41 -6.32 0.75 3.90
CA GLU A 41 -5.23 0.01 4.53
C GLU A 41 -4.21 -0.46 3.49
N LYS A 42 -2.96 -0.72 3.92
CA LYS A 42 -1.87 -1.15 3.03
C LYS A 42 -2.15 -2.50 2.36
N ASP A 43 -2.69 -3.46 3.11
CA ASP A 43 -3.22 -4.73 2.61
C ASP A 43 -4.74 -4.75 2.90
N PRO A 44 -5.58 -4.29 1.94
CA PRO A 44 -7.02 -4.15 2.14
C PRO A 44 -7.72 -5.46 2.51
N VAL A 45 -7.24 -6.59 1.98
CA VAL A 45 -7.86 -7.90 2.16
C VAL A 45 -7.47 -8.46 3.52
N GLN A 46 -6.18 -8.47 3.85
CA GLN A 46 -5.72 -8.94 5.16
C GLN A 46 -6.32 -8.12 6.29
N ALA A 47 -6.32 -6.78 6.18
CA ALA A 47 -6.84 -5.91 7.22
C ALA A 47 -8.33 -6.14 7.46
N ALA A 48 -9.11 -6.36 6.40
CA ALA A 48 -10.52 -6.71 6.50
C ALA A 48 -10.73 -8.04 7.24
N ILE A 49 -9.97 -9.07 6.88
CA ILE A 49 -10.06 -10.39 7.54
C ILE A 49 -9.63 -10.29 9.01
N ALA A 50 -8.54 -9.59 9.31
CA ALA A 50 -8.04 -9.40 10.66
C ALA A 50 -9.05 -8.65 11.54
N SER A 51 -9.70 -7.61 11.00
CA SER A 51 -10.79 -6.88 11.66
C SER A 51 -11.98 -7.80 11.96
N GLN A 52 -12.39 -8.62 10.98
CA GLN A 52 -13.46 -9.59 11.19
C GLN A 52 -13.10 -10.64 12.25
N MET A 53 -11.87 -11.16 12.24
CA MET A 53 -11.39 -12.07 13.29
C MET A 53 -11.34 -11.39 14.65
N LYS A 54 -10.96 -10.12 14.72
CA LYS A 54 -10.96 -9.34 15.96
C LYS A 54 -12.37 -9.24 16.54
N LEU A 55 -13.38 -8.97 15.71
CA LEU A 55 -14.79 -8.96 16.11
C LEU A 55 -15.26 -10.33 16.61
N ILE A 56 -14.87 -11.41 15.93
CA ILE A 56 -15.18 -12.79 16.35
C ILE A 56 -14.56 -13.07 17.72
N LEU A 57 -13.29 -12.69 17.95
CA LEU A 57 -12.60 -13.02 19.20
C LEU A 57 -12.97 -12.10 20.39
N GLN A 58 -13.39 -10.86 20.16
CA GLN A 58 -13.63 -9.84 21.21
C GLN A 58 -15.07 -9.72 21.71
N ASN A 59 -16.10 -9.99 20.89
CA ASN A 59 -17.46 -9.57 21.21
C ASN A 59 -18.03 -10.26 22.47
N LYS A 60 -18.34 -9.45 23.49
CA LYS A 60 -19.02 -9.85 24.74
C LYS A 60 -20.48 -9.37 24.80
N HIS A 61 -20.89 -8.45 23.91
CA HIS A 61 -22.23 -7.88 23.87
C HIS A 61 -22.81 -7.94 22.45
N ASN A 62 -24.08 -8.36 22.37
CA ASN A 62 -24.94 -8.57 21.19
C ASN A 62 -24.70 -9.86 20.39
N ARG A 63 -25.56 -10.86 20.65
CA ARG A 63 -26.06 -11.92 19.73
C ARG A 63 -25.07 -12.77 18.89
N CYS A 64 -23.75 -12.60 19.02
CA CYS A 64 -22.71 -13.53 18.55
C CYS A 64 -22.07 -14.20 19.76
N HIS A 65 -21.95 -15.53 19.78
CA HIS A 65 -21.64 -16.30 21.00
C HIS A 65 -20.22 -16.88 21.05
N PHE A 66 -19.39 -16.73 20.00
CA PHE A 66 -18.01 -17.20 20.04
C PHE A 66 -17.09 -16.25 20.83
N TYR A 67 -17.17 -16.28 22.16
CA TYR A 67 -16.20 -15.57 23.01
C TYR A 67 -15.02 -16.48 23.34
N VAL A 68 -13.78 -16.01 23.14
CA VAL A 68 -12.59 -16.72 23.63
C VAL A 68 -12.50 -16.55 25.14
N SER A 69 -12.73 -17.65 25.86
CA SER A 69 -12.70 -17.70 27.31
C SER A 69 -11.44 -18.39 27.83
N ALA A 70 -11.34 -18.53 29.16
CA ALA A 70 -10.31 -19.36 29.78
C ALA A 70 -10.42 -20.85 29.37
N LYS A 71 -11.59 -21.32 28.94
CA LYS A 71 -11.74 -22.64 28.34
C LYS A 71 -11.27 -22.62 26.88
N PRO A 72 -10.42 -23.56 26.47
CA PRO A 72 -9.95 -23.65 25.10
C PRO A 72 -11.11 -23.92 24.14
N LYS A 73 -11.11 -23.25 23.00
CA LYS A 73 -12.07 -23.44 21.91
C LYS A 73 -11.31 -23.80 20.64
N THR A 74 -11.85 -24.74 19.87
CA THR A 74 -11.30 -25.11 18.56
C THR A 74 -12.05 -24.33 17.48
N ILE A 75 -11.29 -23.75 16.54
CA ILE A 75 -11.78 -23.16 15.30
C ILE A 75 -11.15 -23.95 14.16
N THR A 76 -11.94 -24.37 13.18
CA THR A 76 -11.38 -24.99 11.96
C THR A 76 -11.40 -23.98 10.83
N ILE A 77 -10.24 -23.70 10.25
CA ILE A 77 -10.08 -22.82 9.08
C ILE A 77 -9.68 -23.69 7.89
N GLY A 78 -10.56 -23.82 6.89
CA GLY A 78 -10.42 -24.82 5.84
C GLY A 78 -10.33 -26.22 6.46
N SER A 79 -9.19 -26.88 6.29
CA SER A 79 -8.88 -28.19 6.88
C SER A 79 -8.07 -28.14 8.18
N LEU A 80 -7.65 -26.95 8.64
CA LEU A 80 -6.76 -26.79 9.78
C LEU A 80 -7.55 -26.52 11.07
N PRO A 81 -7.56 -27.45 12.05
CA PRO A 81 -8.04 -27.17 13.40
C PRO A 81 -7.03 -26.32 14.17
N VAL A 82 -7.51 -25.26 14.79
CA VAL A 82 -6.73 -24.27 15.54
C VAL A 82 -7.33 -24.10 16.93
N LEU A 83 -6.51 -24.29 17.95
CA LEU A 83 -6.90 -24.13 19.35
C LEU A 83 -6.67 -22.69 19.80
N ILE A 84 -7.71 -22.05 20.34
CA ILE A 84 -7.65 -20.70 20.87
C ILE A 84 -8.14 -20.67 22.31
N GLN A 85 -7.36 -20.06 23.19
CA GLN A 85 -7.71 -19.87 24.59
C GLN A 85 -7.34 -18.44 25.02
N LYS A 86 -8.03 -17.88 26.01
CA LYS A 86 -7.70 -16.58 26.59
C LYS A 86 -7.21 -16.77 28.02
N GLN A 87 -5.99 -16.35 28.31
CA GLN A 87 -5.39 -16.42 29.65
C GLN A 87 -5.02 -15.00 30.11
N GLY A 88 -5.87 -14.44 30.98
CA GLY A 88 -5.72 -13.05 31.43
C GLY A 88 -5.87 -12.05 30.28
N SER A 89 -4.82 -11.25 30.06
CA SER A 89 -4.74 -10.26 28.97
C SER A 89 -4.21 -10.82 27.65
N ARG A 90 -3.68 -12.06 27.66
CA ARG A 90 -3.08 -12.71 26.48
C ARG A 90 -4.00 -13.76 25.91
N TYR A 91 -3.79 -14.04 24.63
CA TYR A 91 -4.47 -15.12 23.94
C TYR A 91 -3.43 -16.20 23.62
N LEU A 92 -3.82 -17.45 23.72
CA LEU A 92 -3.02 -18.62 23.40
C LEU A 92 -3.51 -19.18 22.08
N LEU A 93 -2.63 -19.28 21.11
CA LEU A 93 -2.85 -19.94 19.83
C LEU A 93 -2.03 -21.22 19.82
N ASN A 94 -2.68 -22.38 19.82
CA ASN A 94 -2.02 -23.70 19.97
C ASN A 94 -1.00 -23.74 21.13
N GLY A 95 -1.34 -23.10 22.25
CA GLY A 95 -0.49 -23.03 23.44
C GLY A 95 0.56 -21.90 23.44
N LYS A 96 0.79 -21.21 22.32
CA LYS A 96 1.71 -20.05 22.26
C LYS A 96 0.99 -18.76 22.66
N ALA A 97 1.53 -18.04 23.64
CA ALA A 97 0.98 -16.77 24.09
C ALA A 97 1.32 -15.63 23.12
N LEU A 98 0.28 -15.01 22.58
CA LEU A 98 0.34 -13.91 21.61
C LEU A 98 -0.61 -12.79 22.02
N ASN A 99 -0.35 -11.58 21.53
CA ASN A 99 -1.30 -10.49 21.67
C ASN A 99 -2.46 -10.64 20.66
N LEU A 100 -3.54 -9.88 20.86
CA LEU A 100 -4.72 -10.00 20.00
C LEU A 100 -4.43 -9.63 18.54
N ASP A 101 -3.62 -8.60 18.31
CA ASP A 101 -3.31 -8.14 16.96
C ASP A 101 -2.45 -9.19 16.22
N GLU A 102 -1.52 -9.85 16.89
CA GLU A 102 -0.71 -10.96 16.35
C GLU A 102 -1.57 -12.16 15.98
N ILE A 103 -2.50 -12.58 16.84
CA ILE A 103 -3.39 -13.70 16.54
C ILE A 103 -4.32 -13.38 15.39
N THR A 104 -4.95 -12.20 15.40
CA THR A 104 -5.88 -11.82 14.33
C THR A 104 -5.20 -11.72 12.97
N ASN A 105 -3.97 -11.19 12.91
CA ASN A 105 -3.16 -11.18 11.69
C ASN A 105 -2.75 -12.59 11.25
N THR A 106 -2.32 -13.44 12.19
CA THR A 106 -1.95 -14.83 11.89
C THR A 106 -3.14 -15.61 11.32
N LEU A 107 -4.29 -15.51 11.98
CA LEU A 107 -5.54 -16.14 11.53
C LEU A 107 -6.02 -15.59 10.20
N ALA A 108 -5.84 -14.29 9.94
CA ALA A 108 -6.18 -13.67 8.67
C ALA A 108 -5.36 -14.24 7.51
N ARG A 109 -4.04 -14.40 7.70
CA ARG A 109 -3.14 -15.00 6.69
C ARG A 109 -3.49 -16.47 6.42
N ILE A 110 -3.80 -17.24 7.46
CA ILE A 110 -4.23 -18.65 7.32
C ILE A 110 -5.57 -18.73 6.59
N MET A 111 -6.53 -17.89 6.95
CA MET A 111 -7.84 -17.86 6.30
C MET A 111 -7.72 -17.52 4.83
N TYR A 112 -6.93 -16.51 4.47
CA TYR A 112 -6.67 -16.19 3.07
C TYR A 112 -5.97 -17.34 2.34
N LYS A 113 -4.95 -17.97 2.95
CA LYS A 113 -4.24 -19.10 2.34
C LYS A 113 -5.15 -20.32 2.12
N SER A 114 -6.09 -20.56 3.03
CA SER A 114 -7.06 -21.67 2.93
C SER A 114 -8.00 -21.54 1.74
N CYS A 115 -8.17 -20.34 1.16
CA CYS A 115 -8.92 -20.17 -0.09
C CYS A 115 -8.26 -20.84 -1.30
N PHE A 116 -6.96 -21.15 -1.22
CA PHE A 116 -6.17 -21.69 -2.35
C PHE A 116 -5.62 -23.09 -2.08
N THR A 117 -5.72 -23.59 -0.84
CA THR A 117 -5.11 -24.86 -0.44
C THR A 117 -5.87 -25.47 0.72
N ASN A 118 -6.26 -26.75 0.57
CA ASN A 118 -6.90 -27.55 1.62
C ASN A 118 -5.92 -28.52 2.32
N ASP A 119 -4.62 -28.45 2.02
CA ASP A 119 -3.61 -29.27 2.68
C ASP A 119 -3.32 -28.73 4.09
N GLN A 120 -3.64 -29.55 5.10
CA GLN A 120 -3.43 -29.24 6.51
C GLN A 120 -1.95 -29.00 6.84
N GLY A 121 -1.03 -29.75 6.22
CA GLY A 121 0.41 -29.60 6.45
C GLY A 121 0.93 -28.25 5.99
N VAL A 122 0.49 -27.79 4.81
CA VAL A 122 0.84 -26.48 4.27
C VAL A 122 0.26 -25.36 5.13
N LEU A 123 -1.00 -25.49 5.57
CA LEU A 123 -1.65 -24.50 6.43
C LEU A 123 -0.98 -24.42 7.81
N MET A 124 -0.62 -25.56 8.40
CA MET A 124 0.08 -25.62 9.69
C MET A 124 1.49 -25.00 9.59
N LYS A 125 2.26 -25.35 8.55
CA LYS A 125 3.58 -24.76 8.30
C LYS A 125 3.48 -23.24 8.14
N THR A 126 2.47 -22.79 7.41
CA THR A 126 2.18 -21.37 7.21
C THR A 126 1.85 -20.68 8.54
N MET A 127 0.96 -21.26 9.35
CA MET A 127 0.62 -20.74 10.68
C MET A 127 1.85 -20.63 11.58
N ILE A 128 2.68 -21.66 11.67
CA ILE A 128 3.90 -21.66 12.51
C ILE A 128 4.84 -20.53 12.06
N SER A 129 5.02 -20.34 10.75
CA SER A 129 5.82 -19.24 10.21
C SER A 129 5.29 -17.86 10.66
N TYR A 130 3.99 -17.60 10.55
CA TYR A 130 3.39 -16.33 10.97
C TYR A 130 3.33 -16.15 12.50
N MET A 131 3.30 -17.24 13.27
CA MET A 131 3.40 -17.17 14.74
C MET A 131 4.81 -16.83 15.22
N ASN A 132 5.85 -17.17 14.44
CA ASN A 132 7.25 -16.97 14.84
C ASN A 132 7.79 -15.60 14.41
N MET A 133 7.38 -15.10 13.24
CA MET A 133 7.80 -13.81 12.73
C MET A 133 6.65 -12.79 12.80
N PRO A 134 6.78 -11.70 13.57
CA PRO A 134 5.78 -10.63 13.60
C PRO A 134 5.57 -10.02 12.21
N GLU A 135 4.33 -9.66 11.89
CA GLU A 135 3.96 -9.09 10.58
C GLU A 135 4.77 -7.84 10.23
N ASN A 136 5.05 -7.00 11.21
CA ASN A 136 5.86 -5.79 11.02
C ASN A 136 7.29 -6.13 10.58
N VAL A 137 7.90 -7.18 11.15
CA VAL A 137 9.25 -7.64 10.80
C VAL A 137 9.27 -8.14 9.36
N ARG A 138 8.27 -8.93 8.98
CA ARG A 138 8.12 -9.44 7.62
C ARG A 138 7.99 -8.29 6.60
N TYR A 139 7.17 -7.30 6.93
CA TYR A 139 7.00 -6.11 6.08
C TYR A 139 8.32 -5.38 5.84
N VAL A 140 9.16 -5.19 6.86
CA VAL A 140 10.43 -4.44 6.69
C VAL A 140 11.53 -5.24 6.01
N LEU A 141 11.50 -6.58 6.09
CA LEU A 141 12.36 -7.44 5.28
C LEU A 141 12.06 -7.29 3.79
N GLU A 142 10.80 -7.06 3.42
CA GLU A 142 10.39 -6.87 2.02
C GLU A 142 10.51 -5.41 1.54
N ASN A 143 10.24 -4.43 2.40
CA ASN A 143 10.02 -3.03 2.00
C ASN A 143 11.03 -2.03 2.59
N ARG A 144 12.11 -2.53 3.21
CA ARG A 144 13.06 -1.77 4.03
C ARG A 144 12.39 -1.11 5.24
N LEU A 145 13.15 -0.89 6.30
CA LEU A 145 12.66 -0.29 7.54
C LEU A 145 12.53 1.23 7.38
N PRO A 146 11.33 1.83 7.52
CA PRO A 146 11.20 3.27 7.62
C PRO A 146 11.90 3.77 8.87
N TYR A 147 12.68 4.83 8.72
CA TYR A 147 13.34 5.51 9.82
C TYR A 147 13.32 7.01 9.54
N PHE A 148 13.23 7.82 10.58
CA PHE A 148 13.41 9.25 10.45
C PHE A 148 14.11 9.80 11.68
N PHE A 149 14.87 10.87 11.47
CA PHE A 149 15.54 11.62 12.52
C PHE A 149 15.45 13.12 12.21
N TYR A 150 15.86 13.94 13.17
CA TYR A 150 15.87 15.39 13.04
C TYR A 150 17.31 15.90 13.00
N GLU A 151 17.63 16.70 11.98
CA GLU A 151 18.88 17.42 11.88
C GLU A 151 18.53 18.89 11.64
N ASN A 152 19.05 19.82 12.46
CA ASN A 152 18.75 21.25 12.35
C ASN A 152 17.24 21.57 12.29
N PHE A 153 16.43 20.89 13.12
CA PHE A 153 14.96 20.98 13.14
C PHE A 153 14.23 20.51 11.86
N GLN A 154 14.97 19.97 10.88
CA GLN A 154 14.40 19.36 9.69
C GLN A 154 14.24 17.85 9.88
N LYS A 155 13.04 17.34 9.60
CA LYS A 155 12.78 15.89 9.58
C LYS A 155 13.41 15.29 8.32
N ILE A 156 14.26 14.29 8.49
CA ILE A 156 14.89 13.54 7.41
C ILE A 156 14.31 12.12 7.44
N GLU A 157 13.68 11.71 6.35
CA GLU A 157 13.06 10.38 6.19
C GLU A 157 13.91 9.47 5.31
N VAL A 158 14.23 8.28 5.82
CA VAL A 158 15.16 7.33 5.20
C VAL A 158 14.62 5.91 5.30
N ARG A 159 15.20 5.01 4.49
CA ARG A 159 14.85 3.57 4.49
C ARG A 159 16.09 2.74 4.75
N LEU A 160 16.12 2.05 5.88
CA LEU A 160 17.24 1.21 6.29
C LEU A 160 17.07 -0.20 5.72
N ASN A 161 18.16 -0.79 5.23
CA ASN A 161 18.16 -2.17 4.82
C ASN A 161 18.07 -3.08 6.06
N VAL A 162 17.30 -4.16 5.94
CA VAL A 162 17.12 -5.15 6.99
C VAL A 162 17.34 -6.53 6.38
N MET A 163 18.17 -7.34 7.03
CA MET A 163 18.41 -8.72 6.63
C MET A 163 18.20 -9.65 7.82
N GLN A 164 17.59 -10.81 7.61
CA GLN A 164 17.50 -11.84 8.64
C GLN A 164 18.83 -12.60 8.71
N ILE A 165 19.41 -12.71 9.91
CA ILE A 165 20.66 -13.45 10.15
C ILE A 165 20.36 -14.78 10.85
N GLU A 166 19.46 -14.76 11.83
CA GLU A 166 19.04 -15.93 12.60
C GLU A 166 17.52 -16.06 12.66
N ASP A 167 17.01 -17.07 13.35
CA ASP A 167 15.57 -17.36 13.43
C ASP A 167 14.75 -16.24 14.09
N ASP A 168 15.35 -15.49 15.02
CA ASP A 168 14.73 -14.37 15.75
C ASP A 168 15.57 -13.08 15.77
N VAL A 169 16.63 -13.02 14.95
CA VAL A 169 17.55 -11.87 14.85
C VAL A 169 17.66 -11.37 13.41
N CYS A 170 17.55 -10.06 13.25
CA CYS A 170 17.85 -9.34 12.02
C CYS A 170 19.10 -8.48 12.23
N ALA A 171 19.71 -8.04 11.13
CA ALA A 171 20.60 -6.89 11.14
C ALA A 171 20.03 -5.75 10.32
N ILE A 172 20.34 -4.54 10.77
CA ILE A 172 20.01 -3.27 10.12
C ILE A 172 21.31 -2.67 9.61
N GLU A 173 21.34 -2.23 8.36
CA GLU A 173 22.45 -1.48 7.81
C GLU A 173 22.33 0.00 8.21
N ILE A 174 23.34 0.50 8.92
CA ILE A 174 23.36 1.85 9.49
C ILE A 174 24.31 2.76 8.69
N SER A 175 25.39 2.20 8.16
CA SER A 175 26.39 2.85 7.30
C SER A 175 26.88 1.85 6.26
N ASP A 176 27.61 2.32 5.24
CA ASP A 176 28.16 1.48 4.18
C ASP A 176 28.99 0.31 4.75
N GLY A 177 28.49 -0.91 4.59
CA GLY A 177 29.11 -2.13 5.11
C GLY A 177 29.02 -2.33 6.64
N VAL A 178 28.31 -1.45 7.36
CA VAL A 178 28.13 -1.54 8.82
C VAL A 178 26.73 -2.03 9.16
N TRP A 179 26.67 -3.24 9.71
CA TRP A 179 25.44 -3.94 10.08
C TRP A 179 25.37 -4.11 11.59
N GLY A 180 24.25 -3.69 12.18
CA GLY A 180 23.99 -3.83 13.60
C GLY A 180 22.82 -4.77 13.89
N GLU A 181 22.97 -5.60 14.92
CA GLU A 181 22.02 -6.68 15.24
C GLU A 181 20.80 -6.15 16.00
N ILE A 182 19.63 -6.71 15.69
CA ILE A 182 18.36 -6.38 16.35
C ILE A 182 17.47 -7.62 16.48
N SER A 183 16.91 -7.83 17.67
CA SER A 183 15.93 -8.89 17.90
C SER A 183 14.61 -8.60 17.19
N PHE A 184 13.83 -9.63 16.82
CA PHE A 184 12.49 -9.45 16.26
C PHE A 184 11.57 -8.64 17.18
N LYS A 185 11.74 -8.76 18.50
CA LYS A 185 10.95 -8.04 19.49
C LYS A 185 11.24 -6.53 19.45
N ASP A 186 12.51 -6.17 19.38
CA ASP A 186 12.95 -4.78 19.30
C ASP A 186 12.62 -4.17 17.94
N LEU A 187 12.86 -4.90 16.86
CA LEU A 187 12.50 -4.48 15.51
C LEU A 187 10.98 -4.27 15.37
N ASN A 188 10.16 -5.16 15.93
CA ASN A 188 8.71 -4.98 15.97
C ASN A 188 8.31 -3.73 16.78
N THR A 189 9.02 -3.43 17.88
CA THR A 189 8.79 -2.22 18.68
C THR A 189 9.17 -0.97 17.90
N MET A 190 10.29 -0.99 17.18
CA MET A 190 10.73 0.09 16.30
C MET A 190 9.71 0.33 15.17
N CYS A 191 9.25 -0.73 14.50
CA CYS A 191 8.24 -0.66 13.46
C CYS A 191 6.91 -0.06 13.96
N ASN A 192 6.50 -0.38 15.19
CA ASN A 192 5.29 0.19 15.78
C ASN A 192 5.32 1.73 15.83
N PHE A 193 6.48 2.33 16.05
CA PHE A 193 6.65 3.77 16.02
C PHE A 193 6.80 4.29 14.58
N TYR A 194 7.79 3.79 13.83
CA TYR A 194 8.15 4.36 12.53
C TYR A 194 7.18 4.04 11.39
N ILE A 195 6.40 2.96 11.50
CA ILE A 195 5.39 2.58 10.50
C ILE A 195 4.00 3.05 10.92
N HIS A 196 3.64 2.83 12.19
CA HIS A 196 2.26 3.01 12.67
C HIS A 196 2.08 4.25 13.56
N GLY A 197 3.14 5.02 13.83
CA GLY A 197 3.08 6.23 14.64
C GLY A 197 2.77 6.00 16.13
N LYS A 198 2.88 4.76 16.63
CA LYS A 198 2.55 4.44 18.03
C LYS A 198 3.60 5.06 18.95
N GLN A 199 3.16 5.92 19.87
CA GLN A 199 4.04 6.68 20.78
C GLN A 199 4.63 5.87 21.97
N ARG A 200 4.37 4.56 22.01
CA ARG A 200 4.80 3.67 23.10
C ARG A 200 5.99 2.83 22.65
N GLY A 201 7.05 2.78 23.44
CA GLY A 201 8.25 1.98 23.20
C GLY A 201 9.53 2.74 23.48
N SER A 202 10.64 2.01 23.62
CA SER A 202 11.99 2.55 23.77
C SER A 202 12.57 3.03 22.43
N TRP A 203 12.07 2.52 21.29
CA TRP A 203 12.59 2.76 19.95
C TRP A 203 11.99 3.98 19.23
N LYS A 204 11.61 5.02 19.98
CA LYS A 204 10.98 6.24 19.44
C LYS A 204 11.98 7.39 19.37
N PHE A 205 11.89 8.22 18.34
CA PHE A 205 12.72 9.41 18.14
C PHE A 205 14.22 9.16 18.37
N ILE A 206 14.69 7.98 17.97
CA ILE A 206 16.09 7.62 18.14
C ILE A 206 16.92 8.49 17.20
N SER A 207 18.01 9.07 17.71
CA SER A 207 19.00 9.77 16.89
C SER A 207 19.89 8.75 16.16
N PRO A 208 20.56 9.12 15.05
CA PRO A 208 21.49 8.22 14.39
C PRO A 208 22.59 7.66 15.31
N ASP A 209 23.09 8.48 16.25
CA ASP A 209 24.04 8.04 17.29
C ASP A 209 23.43 7.02 18.26
N ASP A 210 22.25 7.30 18.81
CA ASP A 210 21.57 6.35 19.70
C ASP A 210 21.20 5.05 18.98
N LEU A 211 20.90 5.12 17.68
CA LEU A 211 20.62 3.95 16.84
C LEU A 211 21.88 3.10 16.72
N TYR A 212 23.03 3.72 16.43
CA TYR A 212 24.32 3.04 16.37
C TYR A 212 24.66 2.38 17.70
N PHE A 213 24.59 3.14 18.81
CA PHE A 213 24.89 2.64 20.14
C PHE A 213 24.03 1.45 20.54
N ARG A 214 22.73 1.45 20.21
CA ARG A 214 21.84 0.34 20.57
C ARG A 214 22.02 -0.92 19.74
N LEU A 215 22.47 -0.78 18.50
CA LEU A 215 22.64 -1.89 17.58
C LEU A 215 24.06 -2.50 17.66
N ILE A 216 25.07 -1.66 17.91
CA ILE A 216 26.49 -2.06 17.94
C ILE A 216 27.00 -2.20 19.39
N GLY A 217 26.43 -1.45 20.34
CA GLY A 217 26.85 -1.44 21.75
C GLY A 217 28.00 -0.49 22.07
N GLU A 218 28.52 0.23 21.08
CA GLU A 218 29.65 1.16 21.20
C GLU A 218 29.24 2.59 20.83
N GLN A 219 29.93 3.58 21.43
CA GLN A 219 29.74 4.98 21.02
C GLN A 219 30.33 5.21 19.64
N ILE A 220 29.63 6.00 18.82
CA ILE A 220 30.11 6.30 17.48
C ILE A 220 31.34 7.23 17.53
N PRO A 221 32.42 6.92 16.80
CA PRO A 221 33.50 7.88 16.61
C PRO A 221 33.03 9.08 15.78
N GLU A 222 33.48 10.29 16.11
CA GLU A 222 33.05 11.55 15.44
C GLU A 222 33.30 11.53 13.91
N SER A 223 34.36 10.87 13.46
CA SER A 223 34.65 10.68 12.04
C SER A 223 33.64 9.77 11.34
N THR A 224 33.14 8.74 12.04
CA THR A 224 32.17 7.77 11.54
C THR A 224 30.76 8.35 11.56
N GLU A 225 30.45 9.19 12.54
CA GLU A 225 29.15 9.87 12.64
C GLU A 225 28.83 10.67 11.38
N LYS A 226 29.79 11.45 10.88
CA LYS A 226 29.61 12.23 9.64
C LYS A 226 29.35 11.35 8.43
N VAL A 227 30.11 10.26 8.30
CA VAL A 227 29.95 9.30 7.19
C VAL A 227 28.59 8.62 7.26
N MET A 228 28.18 8.18 8.44
CA MET A 228 26.88 7.55 8.69
C MET A 228 25.73 8.52 8.38
N LEU A 229 25.80 9.77 8.84
CA LEU A 229 24.79 10.78 8.55
C LEU A 229 24.65 11.03 7.05
N GLU A 230 25.76 11.17 6.33
CA GLU A 230 25.74 11.33 4.88
C GLU A 230 25.19 10.09 4.17
N PHE A 231 25.55 8.88 4.61
CA PHE A 231 24.98 7.63 4.10
C PHE A 231 23.46 7.56 4.31
N LEU A 232 22.97 7.92 5.50
CA LEU A 232 21.55 7.95 5.79
C LEU A 232 20.83 8.99 4.92
N LYS A 233 21.42 10.17 4.72
CA LYS A 233 20.87 11.21 3.84
C LYS A 233 20.83 10.76 2.38
N GLN A 234 21.80 10.00 1.91
CA GLN A 234 21.80 9.43 0.56
C GLN A 234 20.71 8.36 0.40
N ASN A 235 20.40 7.60 1.46
CA ASN A 235 19.28 6.65 1.50
C ASN A 235 17.90 7.31 1.71
N ARG A 236 17.75 8.57 1.26
CA ARG A 236 16.48 9.28 1.28
C ARG A 236 15.44 8.52 0.47
N GLN A 237 14.26 8.35 1.09
CA GLN A 237 13.12 7.72 0.45
C GLN A 237 12.72 8.48 -0.83
N SER A 238 12.89 9.80 -0.90
CA SER A 238 12.60 10.60 -2.09
C SER A 238 13.45 10.18 -3.28
N ASP A 239 14.77 10.10 -3.12
CA ASP A 239 15.68 10.07 -4.27
C ASP A 239 15.69 8.68 -4.93
N ILE A 240 15.60 7.61 -4.12
CA ILE A 240 15.47 6.24 -4.63
C ILE A 240 14.13 6.05 -5.32
N VAL A 241 13.06 6.59 -4.74
CA VAL A 241 11.71 6.46 -5.27
C VAL A 241 11.55 7.30 -6.54
N GLU A 242 12.06 8.53 -6.56
CA GLU A 242 12.05 9.41 -7.73
C GLU A 242 12.87 8.80 -8.87
N LYS A 243 14.10 8.33 -8.60
CA LYS A 243 14.92 7.67 -9.63
C LYS A 243 14.25 6.43 -10.21
N ARG A 244 13.66 5.58 -9.36
CA ARG A 244 12.91 4.40 -9.82
C ARG A 244 11.65 4.80 -10.60
N ALA A 245 11.00 5.89 -10.21
CA ALA A 245 9.80 6.37 -10.88
C ALA A 245 10.13 7.01 -12.25
N GLU A 246 11.28 7.68 -12.37
CA GLU A 246 11.83 8.14 -13.65
C GLU A 246 12.15 6.97 -14.58
N GLU A 247 12.79 5.91 -14.07
CA GLU A 247 13.04 4.67 -14.83
C GLU A 247 11.73 4.06 -15.36
N LEU A 248 10.70 3.96 -14.51
CA LEU A 248 9.37 3.47 -14.91
C LEU A 248 8.73 4.31 -16.01
N MET A 249 8.86 5.64 -15.94
CA MET A 249 8.37 6.54 -16.97
C MET A 249 9.10 6.33 -18.30
N MET A 250 10.43 6.20 -18.28
CA MET A 250 11.23 5.91 -19.48
C MET A 250 10.87 4.55 -20.09
N ASP A 251 10.67 3.52 -19.26
CA ASP A 251 10.27 2.19 -19.70
C ASP A 251 8.88 2.21 -20.36
N LEU A 252 7.93 2.99 -19.82
CA LEU A 252 6.61 3.18 -20.44
C LEU A 252 6.70 3.83 -21.83
N GLN A 253 7.52 4.87 -21.98
CA GLN A 253 7.75 5.49 -23.28
C GLN A 253 8.39 4.49 -24.27
N LYS A 254 9.34 3.66 -23.80
CA LYS A 254 9.96 2.62 -24.63
C LYS A 254 8.97 1.52 -25.03
N GLN A 255 8.05 1.15 -24.14
CA GLN A 255 7.02 0.14 -24.41
C GLN A 255 5.93 0.66 -25.35
N TYR A 256 5.56 1.94 -25.24
CA TYR A 256 4.49 2.57 -26.02
C TYR A 256 4.98 3.82 -26.80
N PRO A 257 5.96 3.69 -27.70
CA PRO A 257 6.66 4.85 -28.29
C PRO A 257 5.76 5.72 -29.19
N GLN A 258 4.69 5.15 -29.74
CA GLN A 258 3.72 5.87 -30.58
C GLN A 258 2.60 6.53 -29.79
N GLN A 259 2.49 6.22 -28.49
CA GLN A 259 1.38 6.65 -27.65
C GLN A 259 1.82 7.46 -26.44
N ILE A 260 3.05 7.28 -25.96
CA ILE A 260 3.60 7.99 -24.81
C ILE A 260 4.82 8.78 -25.27
N LYS A 261 4.85 10.07 -24.94
CA LYS A 261 5.99 10.95 -25.17
C LYS A 261 6.24 11.76 -23.90
N ILE A 262 7.46 11.72 -23.39
CA ILE A 262 7.86 12.47 -22.21
C ILE A 262 8.82 13.57 -22.65
N VAL A 263 8.54 14.80 -22.23
CA VAL A 263 9.37 15.98 -22.47
C VAL A 263 9.51 16.77 -21.19
N LYS A 264 10.64 17.47 -21.05
CA LYS A 264 10.85 18.45 -19.99
C LYS A 264 10.41 19.81 -20.52
N GLY A 265 9.52 20.48 -19.80
CA GLY A 265 9.07 21.84 -20.11
C GLY A 265 10.17 22.88 -19.87
N GLU A 266 9.92 24.11 -20.31
CA GLU A 266 10.87 25.23 -20.23
C GLU A 266 11.31 25.56 -18.80
N GLU A 267 10.43 25.33 -17.82
CA GLU A 267 10.71 25.55 -16.40
C GLU A 267 11.25 24.29 -15.68
N GLY A 268 11.62 23.25 -16.42
CA GLY A 268 12.14 21.98 -15.86
C GLY A 268 11.05 21.02 -15.35
N GLU A 269 9.77 21.37 -15.53
CA GLU A 269 8.64 20.51 -15.21
C GLU A 269 8.56 19.29 -16.14
N THR A 270 8.19 18.13 -15.61
CA THR A 270 8.02 16.93 -16.43
C THR A 270 6.62 16.92 -17.03
N ILE A 271 6.54 16.79 -18.35
CA ILE A 271 5.29 16.69 -19.11
C ILE A 271 5.26 15.33 -19.81
N MET A 272 4.18 14.59 -19.62
CA MET A 272 3.93 13.33 -20.32
C MET A 272 2.66 13.47 -21.16
N TYR A 273 2.80 13.26 -22.46
CA TYR A 273 1.70 13.18 -23.39
C TYR A 273 1.31 11.73 -23.60
N VAL A 274 0.00 11.47 -23.60
CA VAL A 274 -0.58 10.14 -23.76
C VAL A 274 -1.66 10.19 -24.82
N ARG A 275 -1.47 9.45 -25.92
CA ARG A 275 -2.47 9.24 -26.96
C ARG A 275 -3.35 8.05 -26.56
N GLY A 276 -4.52 8.35 -26.00
CA GLY A 276 -5.56 7.37 -25.70
C GLY A 276 -6.31 6.92 -26.95
N LYS A 277 -7.23 5.96 -26.80
CA LYS A 277 -8.05 5.42 -27.91
C LYS A 277 -9.03 6.45 -28.46
N GLY A 278 -9.58 7.31 -27.60
CA GLY A 278 -10.53 8.36 -27.99
C GLY A 278 -9.92 9.76 -28.08
N PHE A 279 -9.02 10.09 -27.15
CA PHE A 279 -8.54 11.47 -26.94
C PHE A 279 -7.05 11.54 -26.63
N ASP A 280 -6.47 12.73 -26.84
CA ASP A 280 -5.08 13.02 -26.47
C ASP A 280 -5.05 13.70 -25.10
N TRP A 281 -4.09 13.28 -24.29
CA TRP A 281 -3.98 13.65 -22.88
C TRP A 281 -2.61 14.23 -22.59
N LYS A 282 -2.58 15.15 -21.62
CA LYS A 282 -1.38 15.76 -21.09
C LYS A 282 -1.36 15.61 -19.58
N LEU A 283 -0.25 15.11 -19.06
CA LEU A 283 0.04 14.99 -17.64
C LEU A 283 1.17 15.96 -17.31
N THR A 284 1.05 16.74 -16.25
CA THR A 284 2.09 17.66 -15.79
C THR A 284 2.31 17.53 -14.30
N ASP A 285 3.53 17.76 -13.85
CA ASP A 285 3.79 17.96 -12.43
C ASP A 285 3.03 19.22 -11.94
N SER A 286 2.50 19.17 -10.73
CA SER A 286 1.80 20.30 -10.12
C SER A 286 2.79 21.16 -9.33
N LYS A 287 2.82 22.47 -9.62
CA LYS A 287 3.64 23.43 -8.86
C LYS A 287 3.22 23.51 -7.38
N TYR A 288 1.98 23.13 -7.06
CA TYR A 288 1.43 23.07 -5.70
C TYR A 288 1.29 21.63 -5.24
N LYS A 289 2.34 21.11 -4.58
CA LYS A 289 2.38 19.74 -4.07
C LYS A 289 1.34 19.52 -2.97
N SER A 290 0.30 18.74 -3.27
CA SER A 290 -0.56 18.13 -2.24
C SER A 290 -0.19 16.65 -2.08
N ASP A 291 -0.24 16.10 -0.86
CA ASP A 291 0.11 14.69 -0.58
C ASP A 291 -0.72 13.67 -1.38
N ILE A 292 -1.84 14.09 -1.95
CA ILE A 292 -2.81 13.23 -2.63
C ILE A 292 -2.76 13.40 -4.15
N GLN A 293 -2.44 14.60 -4.66
CA GLN A 293 -2.45 14.89 -6.09
C GLN A 293 -1.23 15.74 -6.44
N GLN A 294 -0.18 15.08 -6.92
CA GLN A 294 1.05 15.73 -7.37
C GLN A 294 1.11 15.87 -8.89
N VAL A 295 0.36 15.06 -9.63
CA VAL A 295 0.23 15.15 -11.09
C VAL A 295 -1.12 15.80 -11.45
N SER A 296 -1.14 16.65 -12.47
CA SER A 296 -2.33 17.25 -13.07
C SER A 296 -2.61 16.62 -14.43
N THR A 297 -3.88 16.34 -14.72
CA THR A 297 -4.31 15.71 -15.98
C THR A 297 -5.12 16.69 -16.81
N TYR A 298 -4.88 16.73 -18.12
CA TYR A 298 -5.58 17.56 -19.08
C TYR A 298 -5.96 16.75 -20.32
N VAL A 299 -7.02 17.16 -21.00
CA VAL A 299 -7.50 16.55 -22.26
C VAL A 299 -7.50 17.59 -23.38
N TRP A 300 -7.09 17.19 -24.58
CA TRP A 300 -7.15 18.06 -25.75
C TRP A 300 -8.56 18.13 -26.31
N GLN A 301 -9.18 19.30 -26.28
CA GLN A 301 -10.57 19.49 -26.70
C GLN A 301 -10.80 20.89 -27.28
N PRO A 302 -11.68 21.04 -28.29
CA PRO A 302 -12.11 22.33 -28.78
C PRO A 302 -12.88 23.09 -27.72
N ASN A 303 -12.69 24.41 -27.68
CA ASN A 303 -13.51 25.26 -26.84
C ASN A 303 -14.89 25.38 -27.49
N GLY A 304 -15.92 24.88 -26.81
CA GLY A 304 -17.29 25.09 -27.24
C GLY A 304 -17.68 26.54 -26.97
N LEU A 305 -17.74 27.38 -28.02
CA LEU A 305 -18.49 28.62 -27.95
C LEU A 305 -19.98 28.24 -27.90
N LYS A 306 -20.66 28.55 -26.79
CA LYS A 306 -22.13 28.60 -26.81
C LYS A 306 -22.49 29.78 -27.72
N SER A 307 -22.93 29.52 -28.95
CA SER A 307 -23.54 30.57 -29.75
C SER A 307 -24.89 30.92 -29.10
N ASN A 308 -25.17 32.21 -28.94
CA ASN A 308 -26.45 32.73 -28.44
C ASN A 308 -27.49 32.90 -29.57
N SER A 309 -27.30 32.23 -30.71
CA SER A 309 -28.15 32.35 -31.89
C SER A 309 -28.91 31.05 -32.13
N GLU A 310 -30.21 31.14 -32.40
CA GLU A 310 -31.17 30.04 -32.68
C GLU A 310 -30.88 29.25 -33.98
N THR A 311 -29.63 29.18 -34.39
CA THR A 311 -29.14 28.35 -35.51
C THR A 311 -28.04 27.46 -34.94
N ASP A 312 -28.33 26.16 -34.89
CA ASP A 312 -27.53 25.06 -34.31
C ASP A 312 -26.20 24.79 -35.06
N GLU A 313 -25.40 25.83 -35.34
CA GLU A 313 -24.00 25.67 -35.74
C GLU A 313 -23.10 26.03 -34.57
N VAL A 314 -22.66 24.99 -33.84
CA VAL A 314 -21.62 25.10 -32.82
C VAL A 314 -20.29 25.33 -33.54
N GLY A 315 -19.88 26.60 -33.63
CA GLY A 315 -18.53 26.95 -34.06
C GLY A 315 -17.51 26.45 -33.03
N PHE A 316 -16.70 25.46 -33.40
CA PHE A 316 -15.58 25.02 -32.57
C PHE A 316 -14.39 25.94 -32.80
N SER A 317 -13.83 26.52 -31.73
CA SER A 317 -12.56 27.25 -31.81
C SER A 317 -11.38 26.27 -31.81
N GLU A 318 -10.16 26.80 -32.01
CA GLU A 318 -8.93 26.01 -31.86
C GLU A 318 -8.92 25.22 -30.55
N PRO A 319 -8.49 23.94 -30.60
CA PRO A 319 -8.46 23.09 -29.42
C PRO A 319 -7.40 23.53 -28.41
N ILE A 320 -7.72 23.32 -27.13
CA ILE A 320 -6.88 23.68 -25.99
C ILE A 320 -6.81 22.52 -25.00
N TRP A 321 -5.78 22.53 -24.15
CA TRP A 321 -5.69 21.61 -23.01
C TRP A 321 -6.70 21.98 -21.93
N ARG A 322 -7.77 21.19 -21.77
CA ARG A 322 -8.81 21.40 -20.78
C ARG A 322 -8.53 20.59 -19.51
N GLY A 323 -8.59 21.25 -18.36
CA GLY A 323 -8.30 20.69 -17.04
C GLY A 323 -8.07 21.80 -16.00
N PRO A 324 -7.48 21.48 -14.83
CA PRO A 324 -7.04 20.16 -14.42
C PRO A 324 -8.21 19.21 -14.12
N ILE A 325 -8.06 17.94 -14.49
CA ILE A 325 -9.00 16.86 -14.21
C ILE A 325 -8.53 16.11 -12.96
N CYS A 326 -9.42 15.98 -11.97
CA CYS A 326 -9.15 15.19 -10.79
C CYS A 326 -9.28 13.70 -11.10
N ILE A 327 -8.15 12.98 -11.06
CA ILE A 327 -8.08 11.52 -11.06
C ILE A 327 -7.45 11.13 -9.72
N ASP A 328 -8.28 10.62 -8.80
CA ASP A 328 -7.84 10.27 -7.45
C ASP A 328 -6.81 9.13 -7.50
N ASN A 329 -5.74 9.28 -6.72
CA ASN A 329 -4.78 8.19 -6.52
C ASN A 329 -5.39 7.14 -5.59
N MET A 330 -5.22 5.85 -5.92
CA MET A 330 -5.77 4.76 -5.11
C MET A 330 -5.06 4.60 -3.75
N ALA A 331 -3.83 5.11 -3.60
CA ALA A 331 -3.03 4.99 -2.37
C ALA A 331 -2.30 6.29 -2.00
N ARG A 332 -2.30 6.63 -0.70
CA ARG A 332 -1.52 7.76 -0.14
C ARG A 332 -0.01 7.46 -0.18
N GLY A 333 0.80 8.47 -0.49
CA GLY A 333 2.27 8.35 -0.53
C GLY A 333 2.84 7.77 -1.83
N SER A 334 2.05 7.77 -2.91
CA SER A 334 2.53 7.39 -4.26
C SER A 334 3.47 8.47 -4.81
N SER A 335 4.59 8.07 -5.38
CA SER A 335 5.57 9.01 -5.97
C SER A 335 5.00 9.75 -7.18
N VAL A 336 5.62 10.88 -7.56
CA VAL A 336 5.21 11.64 -8.75
C VAL A 336 5.23 10.75 -9.99
N GLY A 337 6.30 10.00 -10.23
CA GLY A 337 6.40 9.13 -11.40
C GLY A 337 5.45 7.92 -11.36
N ASP A 338 5.15 7.35 -10.18
CA ASP A 338 4.10 6.31 -10.06
C ASP A 338 2.73 6.88 -10.44
N GLN A 339 2.44 8.12 -10.06
CA GLN A 339 1.20 8.81 -10.44
C GLN A 339 1.15 9.06 -11.96
N PHE A 340 2.26 9.45 -12.59
CA PHE A 340 2.36 9.54 -14.04
C PHE A 340 2.10 8.19 -14.71
N ALA A 341 2.78 7.14 -14.27
CA ALA A 341 2.66 5.80 -14.83
C ALA A 341 1.24 5.24 -14.72
N ALA A 342 0.65 5.29 -13.52
CA ALA A 342 -0.70 4.80 -13.28
C ALA A 342 -1.75 5.53 -14.13
N ARG A 343 -1.63 6.87 -14.24
CA ARG A 343 -2.54 7.68 -15.06
C ARG A 343 -2.34 7.42 -16.54
N ALA A 344 -1.10 7.32 -17.01
CA ALA A 344 -0.82 7.02 -18.40
C ALA A 344 -1.44 5.68 -18.82
N LEU A 345 -1.25 4.63 -18.03
CA LEU A 345 -1.84 3.32 -18.28
C LEU A 345 -3.37 3.35 -18.30
N ALA A 346 -4.00 4.12 -17.41
CA ALA A 346 -5.45 4.32 -17.43
C ALA A 346 -5.92 5.07 -18.69
N LEU A 347 -5.16 6.08 -19.14
CA LEU A 347 -5.52 6.93 -20.28
C LEU A 347 -5.20 6.29 -21.65
N LEU A 348 -4.29 5.31 -21.72
CA LEU A 348 -4.12 4.47 -22.91
C LEU A 348 -5.43 3.76 -23.31
N ASN A 349 -6.28 3.43 -22.33
CA ASN A 349 -7.63 2.92 -22.53
C ASN A 349 -8.69 3.90 -21.98
N ASP A 350 -8.58 5.15 -22.40
CA ASP A 350 -9.44 6.25 -21.97
C ASP A 350 -10.95 5.99 -22.10
N THR A 351 -11.41 5.20 -23.08
CA THR A 351 -12.82 4.80 -23.21
C THR A 351 -13.37 4.20 -21.90
N MET A 352 -12.60 3.33 -21.24
CA MET A 352 -12.99 2.74 -19.95
C MET A 352 -12.87 3.77 -18.83
N THR A 353 -11.78 4.53 -18.82
CA THR A 353 -11.49 5.53 -17.77
C THR A 353 -12.54 6.64 -17.74
N ILE A 354 -13.06 7.08 -18.88
CA ILE A 354 -14.16 8.05 -19.00
C ILE A 354 -15.46 7.53 -18.37
N GLN A 355 -15.71 6.22 -18.45
CA GLN A 355 -16.91 5.61 -17.83
C GLN A 355 -16.79 5.56 -16.31
N VAL A 356 -15.58 5.34 -15.79
CA VAL A 356 -15.30 5.19 -14.36
C VAL A 356 -15.13 6.55 -13.66
N VAL A 357 -14.45 7.50 -14.29
CA VAL A 357 -14.09 8.79 -13.69
C VAL A 357 -15.09 9.87 -14.12
N ASN A 358 -16.04 10.17 -13.22
CA ASN A 358 -17.14 11.10 -13.50
C ASN A 358 -16.70 12.54 -13.82
N THR A 359 -15.53 12.97 -13.36
CA THR A 359 -15.01 14.33 -13.61
C THR A 359 -14.60 14.54 -15.06
N ILE A 360 -14.17 13.49 -15.77
CA ILE A 360 -13.66 13.58 -17.14
C ILE A 360 -14.75 14.04 -18.12
N LYS A 361 -15.97 13.51 -18.00
CA LYS A 361 -17.08 13.77 -18.94
C LYS A 361 -17.41 15.26 -19.13
N ARG A 362 -17.13 16.10 -18.13
CA ARG A 362 -17.39 17.55 -18.20
C ARG A 362 -16.41 18.29 -19.12
N TYR A 363 -15.25 17.71 -19.39
CA TYR A 363 -14.19 18.35 -20.16
C TYR A 363 -14.21 17.93 -21.64
N ILE A 364 -14.85 16.80 -21.96
CA ILE A 364 -15.01 16.29 -23.33
C ILE A 364 -16.19 16.99 -24.00
N THR A 365 -15.93 17.64 -25.13
CA THR A 365 -16.92 18.39 -25.92
C THR A 365 -17.07 17.86 -27.33
N ALA A 366 -16.04 17.22 -27.87
CA ALA A 366 -16.04 16.67 -29.21
C ALA A 366 -16.17 15.14 -29.24
N ASN A 367 -16.50 14.62 -30.42
CA ASN A 367 -16.48 13.20 -30.68
C ASN A 367 -15.07 12.62 -30.58
N GLU A 368 -14.98 11.33 -30.26
CA GLU A 368 -13.72 10.60 -30.23
C GLU A 368 -12.97 10.74 -31.56
N ASN A 369 -11.65 10.89 -31.48
CA ASN A 369 -10.76 11.04 -32.64
C ASN A 369 -10.97 12.27 -33.53
N ALA A 370 -11.93 13.15 -33.24
CA ALA A 370 -12.21 14.32 -34.07
C ALA A 370 -11.12 15.40 -33.98
N TYR A 371 -10.46 15.52 -32.82
CA TYR A 371 -9.41 16.50 -32.57
C TYR A 371 -8.20 15.79 -31.97
N ARG A 372 -7.24 15.47 -32.84
CA ARG A 372 -5.97 14.84 -32.47
C ARG A 372 -4.83 15.82 -32.71
N ILE A 373 -3.88 15.87 -31.79
CA ILE A 373 -2.66 16.65 -31.95
C ILE A 373 -1.72 15.90 -32.89
N ASP A 374 -1.00 16.62 -33.77
CA ASP A 374 0.11 16.01 -34.48
C ASP A 374 1.21 15.63 -33.49
N TRP A 375 1.56 14.34 -33.44
CA TRP A 375 2.53 13.81 -32.48
C TRP A 375 3.95 14.38 -32.66
N ASN A 376 4.21 14.93 -33.84
CA ASN A 376 5.46 15.61 -34.15
C ASN A 376 5.52 17.03 -33.60
N GLU A 377 4.38 17.66 -33.33
CA GLU A 377 4.24 19.02 -32.80
C GLU A 377 4.23 19.06 -31.25
N VAL A 378 4.22 17.89 -30.62
CA VAL A 378 4.12 17.67 -29.16
C VAL A 378 5.47 17.70 -28.45
#